data_AF-A0A4C2AE80-F1
#
_entry.id   AF-A0A4C2AE80-F1
#
_cell.length_a   1.000
_cell.length_b   1.000
_cell.length_c   1.000
_cell.angle_alpha   90.00
_cell.angle_beta   90.00
_cell.angle_gamma   90.00
#
_symmetry.space_group_name_H-M   'P 1'
#
loop_
_entity.id
_entity.type
_entity.pdbx_description
1 polymer ?
#
loop_
_entity_poly.entity_id
_entity_poly.type
_entity_poly.pdbx_seq_one_letter_code
_entity_poly.pdbx_strand_id
1 'polypeptide(L)'
;MPCNTTVYNWFTEFMRVHVNLIDEFRDDCLSTALNNKNIDAVRCMIETDMRVAYHEIRTSLIICMSQVQSILHKHLDMIKLCSRWIAHNLTDAQKTDRVTWYNAMLTRFKEEASNLV
;
A
#
# COMPACT_ATOMS: atom_id res chain seq x y z
N MET A 1 4.26 -37.20 -27.53
CA MET A 1 3.95 -37.47 -26.12
C MET A 1 5.20 -37.21 -25.31
N PRO A 2 5.13 -36.51 -24.16
CA PRO A 2 6.30 -36.35 -23.29
C PRO A 2 6.80 -37.74 -22.83
N CYS A 3 8.12 -37.90 -22.67
CA CYS A 3 8.69 -39.20 -22.28
C CYS A 3 8.36 -39.51 -20.82
N ASN A 4 8.30 -40.81 -20.47
CA ASN A 4 7.98 -41.25 -19.10
C ASN A 4 8.86 -40.58 -18.05
N THR A 5 10.14 -40.32 -18.37
CA THR A 5 11.07 -39.61 -17.49
C THR A 5 10.61 -38.18 -17.18
N THR A 6 10.06 -37.44 -18.16
CA THR A 6 9.50 -36.10 -17.94
C THR A 6 8.28 -36.14 -17.02
N VAL A 7 7.43 -37.16 -17.15
CA VAL A 7 6.22 -37.32 -16.32
C VAL A 7 6.60 -37.66 -14.88
N TYR A 8 7.54 -38.58 -14.68
CA TYR A 8 8.01 -38.93 -13.35
C TYR A 8 8.75 -37.79 -12.66
N ASN A 9 9.57 -37.02 -13.40
CA ASN A 9 10.24 -35.84 -12.86
C ASN A 9 9.22 -34.79 -12.39
N TRP A 10 8.17 -34.54 -13.18
CA TRP A 10 7.07 -33.64 -12.80
C TRP A 10 6.35 -34.11 -11.53
N PHE A 11 6.06 -35.41 -11.45
CA PHE A 11 5.41 -36.01 -10.29
C PHE A 11 6.28 -35.94 -9.03
N THR A 12 7.59 -36.17 -9.15
CA THR A 12 8.51 -36.06 -8.01
C THR A 12 8.69 -34.64 -7.51
N GLU A 13 8.72 -33.65 -8.41
CA GLU A 13 8.77 -32.24 -8.03
C GLU A 13 7.45 -31.79 -7.37
N PHE A 14 6.31 -32.24 -7.91
CA PHE A 14 5.00 -31.97 -7.33
C PHE A 14 4.83 -32.53 -5.90
N MET A 15 5.35 -33.75 -5.65
CA MET A 15 5.29 -34.37 -4.33
C MET A 15 6.36 -33.83 -3.36
N ARG A 16 7.46 -33.26 -3.87
CA ARG A 16 8.45 -32.53 -3.05
C ARG A 16 7.91 -31.21 -2.52
N VAL A 17 7.09 -30.51 -3.31
CA VAL A 17 6.61 -29.14 -3.03
C VAL A 17 5.11 -29.13 -2.77
N HIS A 18 4.63 -29.85 -1.74
CA HIS A 18 3.29 -29.59 -1.26
C HIS A 18 3.25 -28.20 -0.57
N VAL A 19 2.60 -27.25 -1.26
CA VAL A 19 2.35 -25.82 -0.92
C VAL A 19 3.43 -24.83 -1.39
N ASN A 20 3.49 -24.57 -2.70
CA ASN A 20 3.43 -23.20 -3.19
C ASN A 20 3.13 -23.17 -4.70
N LEU A 21 1.99 -22.58 -5.07
CA LEU A 21 1.60 -22.29 -6.45
C LEU A 21 2.21 -20.96 -6.92
N ILE A 22 3.39 -20.64 -6.40
CA ILE A 22 4.16 -19.46 -6.77
C ILE A 22 5.26 -19.99 -7.66
N ASP A 23 5.26 -19.54 -8.91
CA ASP A 23 6.35 -19.77 -9.85
C ASP A 23 7.69 -19.57 -9.13
N GLU A 24 8.52 -20.61 -9.13
CA GLU A 24 9.81 -20.61 -8.47
C GLU A 24 10.64 -19.53 -9.16
N PHE A 25 11.00 -18.49 -8.41
CA PHE A 25 11.68 -17.33 -8.97
C PHE A 25 12.97 -17.82 -9.65
N ARG A 26 13.02 -17.74 -10.99
CA ARG A 26 14.23 -18.03 -11.75
C ARG A 26 15.29 -17.02 -11.33
N ASP A 27 16.21 -17.50 -10.51
CA ASP A 27 17.24 -16.73 -9.82
C ASP A 27 18.40 -16.33 -10.75
N ASP A 28 18.08 -15.91 -11.98
CA ASP A 28 19.10 -15.59 -12.98
C ASP A 28 19.23 -14.07 -13.24
N CYS A 29 18.37 -13.20 -12.68
CA CYS A 29 18.57 -11.75 -12.86
C CYS A 29 17.78 -10.79 -11.95
N LEU A 30 17.58 -10.98 -10.64
CA LEU A 30 16.87 -9.95 -9.85
C LEU A 30 17.13 -9.90 -8.34
N SER A 31 18.21 -10.50 -7.87
CA SER A 31 18.54 -10.57 -6.43
C SER A 31 19.35 -9.36 -5.92
N THR A 32 20.15 -8.68 -6.77
CA THR A 32 21.15 -7.73 -6.27
C THR A 32 20.73 -6.25 -6.32
N ALA A 33 19.57 -5.92 -6.90
CA ALA A 33 19.03 -4.56 -6.84
C ALA A 33 17.50 -4.56 -6.95
N LEU A 34 16.83 -4.59 -5.80
CA LEU A 34 15.76 -3.62 -5.58
C LEU A 34 16.32 -2.25 -5.92
N ASN A 35 16.13 -1.82 -7.17
CA ASN A 35 16.68 -0.56 -7.66
C ASN A 35 16.13 0.55 -6.77
N ASN A 36 16.98 1.33 -6.11
CA ASN A 36 16.53 2.46 -5.29
C ASN A 36 15.53 3.34 -6.07
N LYS A 37 15.71 3.45 -7.40
CA LYS A 37 14.77 4.10 -8.32
C LYS A 37 13.34 3.55 -8.24
N ASN A 38 13.16 2.23 -8.13
CA ASN A 38 11.85 1.62 -8.01
C ASN A 38 11.25 1.88 -6.63
N ILE A 39 12.06 1.85 -5.56
CA ILE A 39 11.59 2.18 -4.20
C ILE A 39 11.12 3.65 -4.17
N ASP A 40 11.93 4.56 -4.71
CA ASP A 40 11.61 5.98 -4.80
C ASP A 40 10.39 6.23 -5.68
N ALA A 41 10.28 5.55 -6.83
CA ALA A 41 9.10 5.67 -7.69
C ALA A 41 7.82 5.20 -6.99
N VAL A 42 7.86 4.06 -6.28
CA VAL A 42 6.72 3.59 -5.48
C VAL A 42 6.36 4.62 -4.40
N ARG A 43 7.36 5.18 -3.71
CA ARG A 43 7.13 6.25 -2.72
C ARG A 43 6.42 7.45 -3.34
N CYS A 44 6.91 7.96 -4.48
CA CYS A 44 6.30 9.09 -5.17
C CYS A 44 4.86 8.80 -5.64
N MET A 45 4.59 7.58 -6.12
CA MET A 45 3.22 7.19 -6.51
C MET A 45 2.26 7.28 -5.31
N ILE A 46 2.68 6.81 -4.13
CA ILE A 46 1.85 6.83 -2.90
C ILE A 46 1.68 8.24 -2.34
N GLU A 47 2.72 9.07 -2.39
CA GLU A 47 2.65 10.47 -1.98
C GLU A 47 1.69 11.28 -2.88
N THR A 48 1.60 10.91 -4.15
CA THR A 48 0.65 11.50 -5.12
C THR A 48 -0.77 10.98 -4.89
N ASP A 49 -0.95 9.68 -4.71
CA ASP A 49 -2.23 9.05 -4.39
C ASP A 49 -2.07 7.91 -3.38
N MET A 50 -2.51 8.16 -2.14
CA MET A 50 -2.48 7.17 -1.06
C MET A 50 -3.41 5.97 -1.30
N ARG A 51 -4.24 5.98 -2.35
CA ARG A 51 -5.19 4.91 -2.69
C ARG A 51 -4.74 4.03 -3.85
N VAL A 52 -3.54 4.24 -4.38
CA VAL A 52 -2.99 3.46 -5.48
C VAL A 52 -3.06 1.95 -5.22
N ALA A 53 -3.53 1.19 -6.21
CA ALA A 53 -3.66 -0.26 -6.11
C ALA A 53 -2.33 -0.97 -6.41
N TYR A 54 -2.15 -2.17 -5.84
CA TYR A 54 -0.94 -2.98 -6.07
C TYR A 54 -0.74 -3.29 -7.56
N HIS A 55 -1.83 -3.50 -8.31
CA HIS A 55 -1.78 -3.76 -9.76
C HIS A 55 -1.37 -2.53 -10.57
N GLU A 56 -1.70 -1.33 -10.12
CA GLU A 56 -1.31 -0.08 -10.78
C GLU A 56 0.19 0.16 -10.60
N ILE A 57 0.72 -0.07 -9.40
CA ILE A 57 2.17 -0.04 -9.13
C ILE A 57 2.90 -1.07 -10.01
N ARG A 58 2.39 -2.31 -10.03
CA ARG A 58 2.94 -3.41 -10.83
C ARG A 58 3.03 -3.05 -12.30
N THR A 59 1.96 -2.51 -12.87
CA THR A 59 1.86 -2.20 -14.31
C THR A 59 2.66 -0.95 -14.67
N SER A 60 2.75 0.04 -13.78
CA SER A 60 3.51 1.27 -14.00
C SER A 60 5.03 1.02 -14.00
N LEU A 61 5.51 0.14 -13.12
CA LEU A 61 6.95 -0.13 -12.94
C LEU A 61 7.41 -1.44 -13.57
N ILE A 62 6.49 -2.25 -14.11
CA ILE A 62 6.75 -3.57 -14.70
C ILE A 62 7.56 -4.45 -13.73
N ILE A 63 7.09 -4.53 -12.49
CA ILE A 63 7.70 -5.34 -11.41
C ILE A 63 6.78 -6.48 -10.99
N CYS A 64 7.33 -7.49 -10.31
CA CYS A 64 6.53 -8.60 -9.82
C CYS A 64 5.70 -8.20 -8.58
N MET A 65 4.54 -8.85 -8.38
CA MET A 65 3.66 -8.57 -7.23
C MET A 65 4.35 -8.79 -5.87
N SER A 66 5.20 -9.81 -5.77
CA SER A 66 6.02 -10.08 -4.58
C SER A 66 6.98 -8.93 -4.28
N GLN A 67 7.50 -8.26 -5.32
CA GLN A 67 8.39 -7.11 -5.16
C GLN A 67 7.64 -5.88 -4.70
N VAL A 68 6.44 -5.61 -5.26
CA VAL A 68 5.56 -4.54 -4.77
C VAL A 68 5.30 -4.73 -3.27
N GLN A 69 4.96 -5.95 -2.85
CA GLN A 69 4.73 -6.28 -1.45
C GLN A 69 6.00 -6.10 -0.59
N SER A 70 7.16 -6.51 -1.08
CA SER A 70 8.44 -6.32 -0.38
C SER A 70 8.80 -4.84 -0.23
N ILE A 71 8.64 -4.03 -1.29
CA ILE A 71 8.90 -2.58 -1.27
C ILE A 71 8.02 -1.91 -0.21
N LEU A 72 6.71 -2.16 -0.25
CA LEU A 72 5.76 -1.55 0.68
C LEU A 72 6.05 -1.93 2.13
N HIS A 73 6.21 -3.22 2.43
CA HIS A 73 6.28 -3.68 3.82
C HIS A 73 7.68 -3.72 4.42
N LYS A 74 8.74 -3.92 3.62
CA LYS A 74 10.11 -4.08 4.14
C LYS A 74 11.01 -2.88 3.90
N HIS A 75 10.75 -2.08 2.86
CA HIS A 75 11.61 -0.94 2.50
C HIS A 75 10.97 0.41 2.83
N LEU A 76 9.64 0.49 2.77
CA LEU A 76 8.89 1.71 3.12
C LEU A 76 8.20 1.61 4.48
N ASP A 77 8.19 0.43 5.11
CA ASP A 77 7.49 0.15 6.38
C ASP A 77 6.01 0.59 6.38
N MET A 78 5.37 0.49 5.22
CA MET A 78 3.98 0.89 5.01
C MET A 78 3.03 -0.28 5.24
N ILE A 79 1.86 0.06 5.81
CA ILE A 79 0.75 -0.86 6.00
C ILE A 79 -0.48 -0.35 5.24
N LYS A 80 -1.29 -1.28 4.73
CA LYS A 80 -2.55 -0.93 4.09
C LYS A 80 -3.61 -0.64 5.16
N LEU A 81 -4.16 0.57 5.12
CA LEU A 81 -5.28 0.97 5.98
C LEU A 81 -6.56 1.13 5.15
N CYS A 82 -7.70 0.79 5.75
CA CYS A 82 -9.00 1.10 5.17
C CYS A 82 -9.32 2.58 5.37
N SER A 83 -9.85 3.23 4.33
CA SER A 83 -10.34 4.60 4.45
C SER A 83 -11.49 4.68 5.45
N ARG A 84 -11.51 5.74 6.25
CA ARG A 84 -12.63 6.02 7.16
C ARG A 84 -13.84 6.49 6.36
N TRP A 85 -15.03 5.97 6.70
CA TRP A 85 -16.28 6.44 6.11
C TRP A 85 -16.63 7.84 6.63
N ILE A 86 -17.02 8.73 5.73
CA ILE A 86 -17.42 10.11 6.05
C ILE A 86 -18.89 10.26 5.65
N ALA A 87 -19.74 10.66 6.60
CA ALA A 87 -21.20 10.67 6.40
C ALA A 87 -21.68 11.66 5.33
N HIS A 88 -21.03 12.82 5.23
CA HIS A 88 -21.43 13.88 4.30
C HIS A 88 -20.22 14.47 3.60
N ASN A 89 -20.37 14.73 2.29
CA ASN A 89 -19.40 15.48 1.52
C ASN A 89 -19.70 16.98 1.64
N LEU A 90 -19.02 17.65 2.57
CA LEU A 90 -19.26 19.06 2.86
C LEU A 90 -18.70 19.97 1.75
N THR A 91 -19.43 21.03 1.42
CA THR A 91 -18.93 22.12 0.58
C THR A 91 -17.92 22.97 1.34
N ASP A 92 -17.09 23.72 0.62
CA ASP A 92 -16.05 24.54 1.27
C ASP A 92 -16.65 25.65 2.13
N ALA A 93 -17.79 26.23 1.74
CA ALA A 93 -18.55 27.16 2.58
C ALA A 93 -18.99 26.50 3.90
N GLN A 94 -19.56 25.28 3.84
CA GLN A 94 -19.98 24.55 5.05
C GLN A 94 -18.80 24.21 5.98
N LYS A 95 -17.62 23.92 5.42
CA LYS A 95 -16.41 23.70 6.23
C LYS A 95 -15.99 24.99 6.95
N THR A 96 -16.00 26.12 6.24
CA THR A 96 -15.64 27.43 6.80
C THR A 96 -16.60 27.86 7.91
N ASP A 97 -17.91 27.69 7.70
CA ASP A 97 -18.92 28.01 8.71
C ASP A 97 -18.71 27.17 9.98
N ARG A 98 -18.44 25.87 9.80
CA ARG A 98 -18.18 24.95 10.91
C ARG A 98 -16.92 25.33 11.71
N VAL A 99 -15.83 25.68 11.03
CA VAL A 99 -14.57 26.10 11.68
C VAL A 99 -14.78 27.43 12.42
N THR A 100 -15.45 28.39 11.78
CA THR A 100 -15.76 29.70 12.39
C THR A 100 -16.59 29.53 13.66
N TRP A 101 -17.65 28.72 13.60
CA TRP A 101 -18.51 28.44 14.75
C TRP A 101 -17.73 27.78 15.90
N TYR A 102 -16.90 26.78 15.58
CA TYR A 102 -16.11 26.08 16.58
C TYR A 102 -15.10 27.01 17.26
N ASN A 103 -14.41 27.85 16.50
CA ASN A 103 -13.47 28.83 17.04
C ASN A 103 -14.16 29.87 17.94
N ALA A 104 -15.34 30.38 17.53
CA ALA A 104 -16.11 31.30 18.36
C ALA A 104 -16.52 30.65 19.70
N MET A 105 -16.95 29.38 19.66
CA MET A 105 -17.33 28.64 20.86
C MET A 105 -16.13 28.36 21.77
N LEU A 106 -14.99 27.99 21.20
CA LEU A 106 -13.74 27.78 21.94
C LEU A 106 -13.27 29.04 22.65
N THR A 107 -13.35 30.20 22.00
CA THR A 107 -12.97 31.49 22.60
C THR A 107 -13.85 31.80 23.80
N ARG A 108 -15.18 31.69 23.65
CA ARG A 108 -16.13 31.91 24.75
C ARG A 108 -15.85 31.00 25.95
N PHE A 109 -15.59 29.72 25.71
CA PHE A 109 -15.28 28.77 26.78
C PHE A 109 -14.01 29.15 27.55
N LYS A 110 -12.97 29.63 26.85
CA LYS A 110 -11.73 30.08 27.48
C LYS A 110 -11.92 31.37 28.28
N GLU A 111 -12.72 32.29 27.79
CA GLU A 111 -13.06 33.54 28.49
C GLU A 111 -13.85 33.25 29.77
N GLU A 112 -14.88 32.39 29.71
CA GLU A 112 -15.64 31.97 30.88
C GLU A 112 -14.77 31.24 31.92
N ALA A 113 -13.84 30.37 31.48
CA ALA A 113 -12.87 29.73 32.37
C ALA A 113 -11.90 30.72 33.02
N SER A 114 -11.57 31.84 32.34
CA SER A 114 -10.69 32.88 32.87
C SER A 114 -11.42 33.83 33.82
N ASN A 115 -12.74 33.98 33.68
CA ASN A 115 -13.60 34.79 34.55
C ASN A 115 -14.00 34.07 35.86
N LEU A 116 -13.65 32.78 36.00
CA LEU A 116 -13.89 31.95 37.17
C LEU A 116 -12.67 31.85 38.11
N VAL A 117 -11.59 32.57 37.81
CA VAL A 117 -10.38 32.76 38.63
C VAL A 117 -10.36 34.18 39.18
#